data_AF-A0A9D8D3R0-F1
#
_entry.id   AF-A0A9D8D3R0-F1
#
_cell.length_a   1.000
_cell.length_b   1.000
_cell.length_c   1.000
_cell.angle_alpha   90.00
_cell.angle_beta   90.00
_cell.angle_gamma   90.00
#
_symmetry.space_group_name_H-M   'P 1'
#
loop_
_entity.id
_entity.type
_entity.pdbx_description
1 polymer ?
#
loop_
_entity_poly.entity_id
_entity_poly.type
_entity_poly.pdbx_seq_one_letter_code
_entity_poly.pdbx_strand_id
1 'polypeptide(L)' 'MDGHAIAAQLGDSVAAAMLAAGEQIFRTSPRAGTPRGPFCFMGSCQECAVRIDGVVVPACGVPVSDGLVVERVAIDDR' A
#
# COMPACT_ATOMS: atom_id res chain seq x y z
N MET A 1 -0.49 7.32 6.19
CA MET A 1 -1.43 6.40 5.53
C MET A 1 -2.85 6.83 5.84
N ASP A 2 -3.69 7.09 4.84
CA ASP A 2 -5.11 7.49 5.04
C ASP A 2 -5.25 8.63 6.09
N GLY A 3 -4.36 9.62 6.06
CA GLY A 3 -4.30 10.73 7.04
C GLY A 3 -3.66 10.42 8.40
N HIS A 4 -3.30 9.16 8.68
CA HIS A 4 -2.68 8.73 9.94
C HIS A 4 -1.16 8.58 9.79
N ALA A 5 -0.41 9.12 10.76
CA ALA A 5 1.03 8.92 10.83
C ALA A 5 1.35 7.46 11.22
N ILE A 6 2.28 6.83 10.51
CA ILE A 6 2.77 5.49 10.81
C ILE A 6 4.28 5.55 11.01
N ALA A 7 4.79 4.80 12.00
CA ALA A 7 6.23 4.66 12.18
C ALA A 7 6.80 3.78 11.05
N ALA A 8 7.86 4.26 10.41
CA ALA A 8 8.50 3.57 9.30
C ALA A 8 10.00 3.84 9.30
N GLN A 9 10.79 2.89 8.79
CA GLN A 9 12.20 3.10 8.53
C GLN A 9 12.38 3.68 7.12
N LEU A 10 13.22 4.71 6.98
CA LEU A 10 13.53 5.27 5.67
C LEU A 10 14.19 4.22 4.77
N GLY A 11 13.73 4.14 3.52
CA GLY A 11 14.23 3.18 2.53
C GLY A 11 13.59 1.79 2.58
N ASP A 12 12.89 1.42 3.65
CA ASP A 12 12.04 0.22 3.62
C ASP A 12 10.94 0.37 2.57
N SER A 13 10.46 -0.75 2.03
CA SER A 13 9.29 -0.66 1.15
C SER A 13 8.07 -0.17 1.94
N VAL A 14 7.19 0.61 1.29
CA VAL A 14 5.90 1.04 1.86
C VAL A 14 5.11 -0.16 2.37
N ALA A 15 5.17 -1.30 1.66
CA ALA A 15 4.55 -2.54 2.10
C ALA A 15 5.09 -3.06 3.45
N ALA A 16 6.41 -3.06 3.62
CA ALA A 16 7.03 -3.48 4.88
C ALA A 16 6.68 -2.53 6.02
N ALA A 17 6.73 -1.22 5.79
CA ALA A 17 6.37 -0.21 6.78
C ALA A 17 4.91 -0.32 7.23
N MET A 18 3.98 -0.48 6.28
CA MET A 18 2.57 -0.69 6.59
C MET A 18 2.36 -1.97 7.42
N LEU A 19 2.95 -3.10 7.02
CA LEU A 19 2.85 -4.35 7.79
C LEU A 19 3.41 -4.21 9.21
N ALA A 20 4.55 -3.53 9.37
CA ALA A 20 5.15 -3.25 10.68
C ALA A 20 4.25 -2.37 11.56
N ALA A 21 3.47 -1.47 10.95
CA ALA A 21 2.45 -0.68 11.61
C ALA A 21 1.14 -1.47 11.90
N GLY A 22 1.09 -2.75 11.56
CA GLY A 22 -0.08 -3.63 11.77
C GLY A 22 -1.09 -3.62 10.62
N GLU A 23 -0.78 -2.94 9.52
CA GLU A 23 -1.69 -2.81 8.38
C GLU A 23 -1.64 -4.04 7.49
N GLN A 24 -2.76 -4.76 7.40
CA GLN A 24 -2.89 -6.00 6.62
C GLN A 24 -3.69 -5.81 5.33
N ILE A 25 -4.47 -4.73 5.22
CA ILE A 25 -5.39 -4.47 4.12
C ILE A 25 -4.90 -3.24 3.35
N PHE A 26 -4.50 -3.46 2.11
CA PHE A 26 -3.90 -2.44 1.23
C PHE A 26 -4.90 -1.96 0.17
N ARG A 27 -5.70 -2.90 -0.32
CA ARG A 27 -6.80 -2.65 -1.27
C ARG A 27 -7.88 -3.70 -1.08
N THR A 28 -9.02 -3.45 -1.70
CA THR A 28 -10.07 -4.44 -1.85
C THR A 28 -10.10 -4.92 -3.30
N SER A 29 -10.26 -6.23 -3.51
CA SER A 29 -10.41 -6.77 -4.86
C SER A 29 -11.72 -6.28 -5.48
N PRO A 30 -11.71 -5.67 -6.68
CA PRO A 30 -12.91 -5.05 -7.25
C PRO A 30 -13.97 -6.09 -7.62
N ARG A 31 -13.56 -7.32 -7.96
CA ARG A 31 -14.48 -8.41 -8.35
C ARG A 31 -15.01 -9.21 -7.17
N ALA A 32 -14.17 -9.52 -6.18
CA ALA A 32 -14.54 -10.42 -5.09
C ALA A 32 -14.86 -9.69 -3.78
N GLY A 33 -14.58 -8.38 -3.68
CA GLY A 33 -14.80 -7.61 -2.45
C GLY A 33 -13.90 -8.04 -1.29
N THR A 34 -12.91 -8.90 -1.52
CA THR A 34 -12.04 -9.42 -0.46
C THR A 34 -10.81 -8.52 -0.24
N PRO A 35 -10.35 -8.38 1.03
CA PRO A 35 -9.16 -7.60 1.37
C PRO A 35 -7.91 -8.25 0.80
N ARG A 36 -7.01 -7.42 0.27
CA ARG A 36 -5.73 -7.83 -0.32
C ARG A 36 -4.56 -7.13 0.37
N GLY A 37 -3.43 -7.83 0.39
CA GLY A 37 -2.19 -7.37 0.99
C GLY A 37 -0.95 -7.92 0.27
N PRO A 38 0.25 -7.61 0.76
CA PRO A 38 1.51 -8.04 0.17
C PRO A 38 1.62 -9.56 0.14
N PHE A 39 1.90 -10.10 -1.04
CA PHE A 39 2.10 -11.54 -1.24
C PHE A 39 3.48 -11.81 -1.86
N CYS A 40 3.73 -11.28 -3.06
CA CYS A 40 4.96 -11.59 -3.79
C CYS A 40 6.17 -10.70 -3.44
N PHE A 41 5.96 -9.51 -2.87
CA PHE A 41 7.01 -8.49 -2.65
C PHE A 41 7.87 -8.11 -3.86
N MET A 42 7.42 -8.43 -5.08
CA MET A 42 8.14 -8.18 -6.34
C MET A 42 7.40 -7.20 -7.26
N GLY A 43 6.29 -6.61 -6.80
CA GLY A 43 5.41 -5.74 -7.61
C GLY A 43 4.50 -6.46 -8.62
N SER A 44 4.82 -7.71 -8.99
CA SER A 44 4.10 -8.46 -10.04
C SER A 44 2.64 -8.77 -9.71
N CYS A 45 2.33 -9.20 -8.49
CA CYS A 45 0.96 -9.61 -8.14
C CYS A 45 -0.04 -8.45 -7.99
N GLN A 46 0.45 -7.23 -7.74
CA GLN A 46 -0.37 -6.03 -7.51
C GLN A 46 -1.43 -6.12 -6.38
N GLU A 47 -1.33 -7.13 -5.51
CA GLU A 47 -2.23 -7.33 -4.37
C GLU A 47 -1.99 -6.28 -3.25
N CYS A 48 -0.80 -5.67 -3.22
CA CYS A 48 -0.43 -4.57 -2.31
C CYS A 48 -0.48 -3.20 -2.96
N ALA A 49 -1.30 -3.00 -4.01
CA ALA A 49 -1.38 -1.70 -4.65
C ALA A 49 -1.95 -0.65 -3.67
N VAL A 50 -1.34 0.54 -3.69
CA VAL A 50 -1.70 1.73 -2.91
C VAL A 50 -1.73 2.93 -3.86
N ARG A 51 -2.34 4.03 -3.43
CA ARG A 51 -2.35 5.30 -4.14
C ARG A 51 -1.34 6.26 -3.50
N ILE A 52 -0.47 6.82 -4.32
CA ILE A 52 0.53 7.83 -3.94
C ILE A 52 0.48 8.91 -5.02
N ASP A 53 0.29 10.16 -4.63
CA ASP A 53 0.16 11.30 -5.54
C ASP A 53 -0.86 11.08 -6.67
N GLY A 54 -1.99 10.44 -6.33
CA GLY A 54 -3.05 10.13 -7.29
C GLY A 54 -2.76 8.94 -8.22
N VAL A 55 -1.59 8.31 -8.15
CA VAL A 55 -1.20 7.16 -8.98
C VAL A 55 -1.26 5.87 -8.19
N VAL A 56 -1.87 4.83 -8.77
CA VAL A 56 -1.89 3.49 -8.18
C VAL A 56 -0.60 2.75 -8.49
N VAL A 57 0.15 2.38 -7.46
CA VAL A 57 1.46 1.73 -7.56
C VAL A 57 1.58 0.55 -6.59
N PRO A 58 2.41 -0.48 -6.87
CA PRO A 58 2.65 -1.55 -5.92
C PRO A 58 3.45 -1.04 -4.70
N ALA A 59 2.88 -1.13 -3.49
CA ALA A 59 3.54 -0.64 -2.27
C ALA A 59 4.90 -1.30 -2.00
N CYS A 60 5.08 -2.56 -2.39
CA CYS A 60 6.35 -3.26 -2.22
C CYS A 60 7.48 -2.74 -3.13
N GLY A 61 7.15 -1.97 -4.18
CA GLY A 61 8.13 -1.37 -5.08
C GLY A 61 8.48 0.08 -4.77
N VAL A 62 7.83 0.69 -3.77
CA VAL A 62 8.04 2.09 -3.41
C VAL A 62 8.80 2.17 -2.09
N PRO A 63 9.95 2.85 -2.02
CA PRO A 63 10.65 3.08 -0.76
C PRO A 63 9.96 4.19 0.04
N VAL A 64 9.96 4.04 1.37
CA VAL A 64 9.52 5.08 2.30
C VAL A 64 10.47 6.28 2.21
N SER A 65 9.88 7.46 2.10
CA SER A 65 10.55 8.76 2.16
C SER A 65 9.82 9.68 3.13
N ASP A 66 10.49 10.75 3.57
CA ASP A 66 9.89 11.72 4.48
C ASP A 66 8.72 12.44 3.82
N GLY A 67 7.63 12.63 4.58
CA GLY A 67 6.41 13.26 4.09
C GLY A 67 5.59 12.43 3.08
N LEU A 68 5.94 11.16 2.84
CA LEU A 68 5.22 10.30 1.89
C LEU A 68 3.77 10.07 2.33
N VAL A 69 2.82 10.49 1.49
CA VAL A 69 1.39 10.25 1.70
C VAL A 69 0.95 9.04 0.91
N VAL A 70 0.37 8.07 1.60
CA VAL A 70 -0.11 6.79 1.03
C VAL A 70 -1.58 6.63 1.37
N GLU A 71 -2.37 6.27 0.37
CA GLU A 71 -3.80 6.03 0.47
C GLU A 71 -4.12 4.59 0.04
N ARG A 72 -5.10 3.95 0.68
CA ARG A 72 -5.62 2.66 0.20
C ARG A 72 -6.41 2.84 -1.11
N VAL A 73 -6.37 1.83 -1.98
CA VAL A 73 -7.18 1.83 -3.20
C VAL A 73 -8.61 1.38 -2.88
N ALA A 74 -9.59 2.23 -3.18
CA ALA A 74 -11.01 1.95 -3.01
C ALA A 74 -11.57 1.11 -4.17
N ILE A 75 -12.76 0.52 -3.97
CA ILE A 75 -13.45 -0.30 -4.99
C ILE A 75 -13.87 0.56 -6.20
N ASP A 76 -14.17 1.84 -5.98
CA ASP A 76 -14.86 2.71 -6.94
C ASP A 76 -13.93 3.53 -7.85
N ASP A 77 -12.60 3.35 -7.73
CA ASP A 77 -11.57 4.10 -8.48
C ASP A 77 -11.45 3.70 -9.97
N ARG A 78 -12.57 3.42 -10.66
CA ARG A 78 -12.61 3.02 -12.08
C ARG A 78 -13.10 4.13 -13.01
#